data_AF-A0A3D2SV37-F1
#
_entry.id   AF-A0A3D2SV37-F1
#
_cell.length_a   1.000
_cell.length_b   1.000
_cell.length_c   1.000
_cell.angle_alpha   90.00
_cell.angle_beta   90.00
_cell.angle_gamma   90.00
#
_symmetry.space_group_name_H-M   'P 1'
#
loop_
_entity.id
_entity.type
_entity.pdbx_description
1 polymer ?
#
loop_
_entity_poly.entity_id
_entity_poly.type
_entity_poly.pdbx_seq_one_letter_code
_entity_poly.pdbx_strand_id
1 'polypeptide(L)'
;MTRHILLLFCLLLTCLNNSVQAKGLPLDQFGTLPILHEGRLKPMDSFARIQWKRLSGENADKNAIAWLAETIFDPARSVQRPIFRIRSEALKTQLGLTEEQEYYSYLDLIDAIARTKETALKLAAVETKFLSQQQIDFLVLHDNVYVYEQMLRALSAILPLNVAAPKEYSDKKNPSYLDLQKFAVLIQQKGGDLADKMGLVRMGGVGNELFRIIPPQWQSDGKTWHSPWVVINEGKGGPLSAAYLEQWKTMALSYRDNNAEAFIEATRKAHTLLDQNIVKLKAERLYSQINPFFWAKIGYVLTFIFSIFWLASGHHSLWRPAMVTYLGGKAFHILGLGMRIFILERPPVASLYESLLFVSLICVVIAFMIEWKQRKGVAITLGSISGFVLLWLSLTFTQDGETKDVLVAVLNTNFWLGTHVLMISIG
;
A
#
# COMPACT_ATOMS: atom_id res chain seq x y z
N MET A 1 10.97 29.21 -7.27
CA MET A 1 11.54 28.87 -5.93
C MET A 1 11.50 27.37 -5.65
N THR A 2 10.37 26.69 -5.86
CA THR A 2 10.19 25.23 -5.70
C THR A 2 11.07 24.35 -6.60
N ARG A 3 11.32 24.75 -7.86
CA ARG A 3 12.25 24.07 -8.81
C ARG A 3 13.66 23.90 -8.24
N HIS A 4 14.24 24.97 -7.69
CA HIS A 4 15.60 24.92 -7.14
C HIS A 4 15.64 24.16 -5.81
N ILE A 5 14.59 24.27 -5.00
CA ILE A 5 14.44 23.59 -3.70
C ILE A 5 14.39 22.05 -3.88
N LEU A 6 13.61 21.53 -4.84
CA LEU A 6 13.48 20.09 -5.08
C LEU A 6 14.65 19.48 -5.87
N LEU A 7 15.16 20.19 -6.89
CA LEU A 7 16.36 19.76 -7.61
C LEU A 7 17.60 19.83 -6.72
N LEU A 8 17.75 20.85 -5.85
CA LEU A 8 18.83 20.85 -4.84
C LEU A 8 18.66 19.67 -3.89
N PHE A 9 17.45 19.36 -3.42
CA PHE A 9 17.21 18.23 -2.53
C PHE A 9 17.64 16.89 -3.14
N CYS A 10 17.39 16.69 -4.45
CA CYS A 10 17.87 15.52 -5.18
C CYS A 10 19.38 15.56 -5.43
N LEU A 11 19.92 16.72 -5.82
CA LEU A 11 21.37 16.95 -6.01
C LEU A 11 22.18 16.77 -4.72
N LEU A 12 21.56 17.03 -3.58
CA LEU A 12 22.09 16.78 -2.24
C LEU A 12 22.12 15.32 -1.84
N LEU A 13 21.42 14.45 -2.56
CA LEU A 13 21.47 13.01 -2.32
C LEU A 13 22.31 12.28 -3.38
N THR A 14 22.59 12.94 -4.51
CA THR A 14 23.45 12.41 -5.57
C THR A 14 24.87 12.91 -5.40
N CYS A 15 25.76 12.05 -4.93
CA CYS A 15 27.12 11.86 -5.46
C CYS A 15 27.93 10.99 -4.50
N LEU A 16 27.63 9.68 -4.53
CA LEU A 16 28.64 8.65 -4.36
C LEU A 16 28.41 7.61 -5.46
N ASN A 17 29.12 7.80 -6.56
CA ASN A 17 29.44 6.72 -7.49
C ASN A 17 30.31 5.71 -6.72
N ASN A 18 29.66 4.63 -6.28
CA ASN A 18 30.17 3.26 -6.20
C ASN A 18 29.11 2.42 -5.47
N SER A 19 27.99 2.12 -6.13
CA SER A 19 27.12 1.03 -5.68
C SER A 19 27.31 -0.15 -6.62
N VAL A 20 28.08 -1.12 -6.15
CA VAL A 20 28.14 -2.47 -6.71
C VAL A 20 26.70 -2.97 -6.86
N GLN A 21 26.42 -3.52 -8.05
CA GLN A 21 25.14 -4.12 -8.39
C GLN A 21 24.63 -5.02 -7.25
N ALA A 22 23.47 -4.70 -6.70
CA ALA A 22 22.86 -5.43 -5.60
C ALA A 22 22.65 -6.90 -6.01
N LYS A 23 23.54 -7.79 -5.57
CA LYS A 23 23.18 -9.19 -5.32
C LYS A 23 22.09 -9.14 -4.26
N GLY A 24 20.87 -9.46 -4.66
CA GLY A 24 19.63 -9.09 -3.95
C GLY A 24 19.69 -9.36 -2.45
N LEU A 25 19.57 -8.30 -1.66
CA LEU A 25 19.39 -8.39 -0.22
C LEU A 25 18.13 -9.23 0.09
N PRO A 26 18.14 -10.08 1.12
CA PRO A 26 16.97 -10.88 1.49
C PRO A 26 15.91 -10.00 2.16
N LEU A 27 14.94 -9.53 1.36
CA LEU A 27 13.88 -8.62 1.82
C LEU A 27 12.67 -9.34 2.44
N ASP A 28 12.69 -10.67 2.55
CA ASP A 28 11.55 -11.46 3.04
C ASP A 28 11.12 -11.09 4.47
N GLN A 29 12.08 -10.84 5.35
CA GLN A 29 11.80 -10.42 6.74
C GLN A 29 11.45 -8.94 6.83
N PHE A 30 12.01 -8.11 5.95
CA PHE A 30 11.65 -6.69 5.87
C PHE A 30 10.19 -6.52 5.42
N GLY A 31 9.77 -7.34 4.46
CA GLY A 31 8.39 -7.41 3.97
C GLY A 31 7.36 -7.75 5.05
N THR A 32 7.76 -8.34 6.18
CA THR A 32 6.87 -8.63 7.30
C THR A 32 6.77 -7.50 8.31
N LEU A 33 7.54 -6.41 8.22
CA LEU A 33 7.36 -5.28 9.13
C LEU A 33 5.95 -4.68 8.96
N PRO A 34 5.25 -4.35 10.05
CA PRO A 34 3.90 -3.78 9.98
C PRO A 34 3.92 -2.30 9.55
N ILE A 35 2.88 -1.92 8.81
CA ILE A 35 2.55 -0.52 8.46
C ILE A 35 1.05 -0.32 8.55
N LEU A 36 0.61 0.81 9.12
CA LEU A 36 -0.79 1.22 9.09
C LEU A 36 -1.08 1.94 7.76
N HIS A 37 -1.96 1.37 6.94
CA HIS A 37 -2.41 1.95 5.68
C HIS A 37 -3.91 1.78 5.52
N GLU A 38 -4.64 2.87 5.23
CA GLU A 38 -6.11 2.89 5.14
C GLU A 38 -6.77 2.30 6.40
N GLY A 39 -6.35 2.78 7.57
CA GLY A 39 -6.92 2.35 8.85
C GLY A 39 -6.62 0.90 9.28
N ARG A 40 -5.91 0.11 8.47
CA ARG A 40 -5.54 -1.29 8.79
C ARG A 40 -4.04 -1.49 8.84
N LEU A 41 -3.60 -2.29 9.81
CA LEU A 41 -2.23 -2.82 9.85
C LEU A 41 -2.04 -3.92 8.80
N LYS A 42 -1.04 -3.74 7.94
CA LYS A 42 -0.67 -4.69 6.89
C LYS A 42 0.84 -4.95 6.93
N PRO A 43 1.32 -6.11 6.46
CA PRO A 43 2.74 -6.30 6.16
C PRO A 43 3.22 -5.27 5.13
N MET A 44 4.47 -4.85 5.26
CA MET A 44 5.16 -3.94 4.34
C MET A 44 5.09 -4.44 2.89
N ASP A 45 5.17 -5.76 2.70
CA ASP A 45 5.05 -6.43 1.40
C ASP A 45 3.67 -6.23 0.74
N SER A 46 2.59 -6.23 1.54
CA SER A 46 1.25 -5.89 1.04
C SER A 46 1.13 -4.41 0.68
N PHE A 47 1.69 -3.51 1.51
CA PHE A 47 1.74 -2.08 1.19
C PHE A 47 2.54 -1.82 -0.09
N ALA A 48 3.70 -2.45 -0.25
CA ALA A 48 4.54 -2.36 -1.45
C ALA A 48 3.78 -2.75 -2.72
N ARG A 49 3.05 -3.88 -2.69
CA ARG A 49 2.22 -4.32 -3.84
C ARG A 49 1.09 -3.35 -4.17
N ILE A 50 0.44 -2.78 -3.17
CA ILE A 50 -0.65 -1.81 -3.36
C ILE A 50 -0.08 -0.57 -4.06
N GLN A 51 1.02 0.00 -3.55
CA GLN A 51 1.62 1.19 -4.15
C GLN A 51 2.22 0.91 -5.53
N TRP A 52 2.88 -0.23 -5.73
CA TRP A 52 3.36 -0.64 -7.05
C TRP A 52 2.22 -0.68 -8.07
N LYS A 53 1.12 -1.36 -7.74
CA LYS A 53 -0.04 -1.48 -8.63
C LYS A 53 -0.67 -0.11 -8.92
N ARG A 54 -0.74 0.75 -7.91
CA ARG A 54 -1.25 2.11 -8.04
C ARG A 54 -0.45 2.94 -9.06
N LEU A 55 0.88 2.85 -9.02
CA LEU A 55 1.75 3.67 -9.88
C LEU A 55 1.96 3.07 -11.28
N SER A 56 2.18 1.76 -11.37
CA SER A 56 2.47 1.05 -12.62
C SER A 56 1.23 0.59 -13.38
N GLY A 57 0.08 0.48 -12.71
CA GLY A 57 -1.12 -0.15 -13.26
C GLY A 57 -1.01 -1.67 -13.48
N GLU A 58 0.12 -2.29 -13.14
CA GLU A 58 0.35 -3.73 -13.28
C GLU A 58 0.15 -4.46 -11.95
N ASN A 59 -0.24 -5.74 -12.01
CA ASN A 59 -0.21 -6.57 -10.83
C ASN A 59 1.24 -6.73 -10.37
N ALA A 60 1.49 -6.38 -9.12
CA ALA A 60 2.83 -6.37 -8.56
C ALA A 60 3.46 -7.78 -8.58
N ASP A 61 4.61 -7.91 -9.25
CA ASP A 61 5.46 -9.10 -9.20
C ASP A 61 6.25 -9.18 -7.87
N LYS A 62 7.05 -10.23 -7.67
CA LYS A 62 7.94 -10.45 -6.50
C LYS A 62 8.88 -9.27 -6.21
N ASN A 63 9.04 -8.32 -7.13
CA ASN A 63 9.93 -7.17 -7.02
C ASN A 63 9.30 -5.94 -6.32
N ALA A 64 8.01 -5.95 -5.95
CA ALA A 64 7.36 -4.79 -5.32
C ALA A 64 8.07 -4.37 -4.01
N ILE A 65 8.44 -5.34 -3.16
CA ILE A 65 9.14 -5.03 -1.91
C ILE A 65 10.55 -4.47 -2.14
N ALA A 66 11.24 -4.93 -3.19
CA ALA A 66 12.54 -4.42 -3.59
C ALA A 66 12.44 -2.98 -4.09
N TRP A 67 11.41 -2.67 -4.87
CA TRP A 67 11.11 -1.31 -5.29
C TRP A 67 10.81 -0.40 -4.09
N LEU A 68 9.99 -0.85 -3.14
CA LEU A 68 9.69 -0.04 -1.96
C LEU A 68 10.96 0.20 -1.11
N ALA A 69 11.79 -0.83 -0.91
CA ALA A 69 13.06 -0.70 -0.22
C ALA A 69 13.98 0.31 -0.90
N GLU A 70 14.11 0.25 -2.24
CA GLU A 70 14.83 1.27 -3.01
C GLU A 70 14.22 2.67 -2.81
N THR A 71 12.90 2.79 -2.85
CA THR A 71 12.19 4.07 -2.71
C THR A 71 12.45 4.76 -1.38
N ILE A 72 12.45 4.01 -0.28
CA ILE A 72 12.57 4.60 1.07
C ILE A 72 14.01 4.62 1.60
N PHE A 73 14.89 3.73 1.13
CA PHE A 73 16.28 3.65 1.59
C PHE A 73 17.28 4.30 0.64
N ASP A 74 16.98 4.37 -0.66
CA ASP A 74 17.78 5.05 -1.67
C ASP A 74 16.91 5.93 -2.61
N PRO A 75 16.30 7.01 -2.08
CA PRO A 75 15.41 7.88 -2.87
C PRO A 75 16.08 8.45 -4.12
N ALA A 76 17.39 8.73 -4.08
CA ALA A 76 18.15 9.30 -5.21
C ALA A 76 18.24 8.37 -6.41
N ARG A 77 18.32 7.06 -6.16
CA ARG A 77 18.23 6.05 -7.21
C ARG A 77 16.78 5.86 -7.65
N SER A 78 15.85 5.83 -6.70
CA SER A 78 14.45 5.54 -6.99
C SER A 78 13.81 6.57 -7.92
N VAL A 79 14.13 7.87 -7.79
CA VAL A 79 13.57 8.92 -8.66
C VAL A 79 13.87 8.75 -10.15
N GLN A 80 14.92 8.00 -10.50
CA GLN A 80 15.32 7.71 -11.89
C GLN A 80 14.59 6.48 -12.44
N ARG A 81 13.93 5.67 -11.60
CA ARG A 81 13.27 4.44 -12.03
C ARG A 81 11.94 4.78 -12.71
N PRO A 82 11.72 4.31 -13.96
CA PRO A 82 10.40 4.38 -14.59
C PRO A 82 9.40 3.50 -13.84
N ILE A 83 8.32 4.10 -13.34
CA ILE A 83 7.27 3.39 -12.59
C ILE A 83 5.87 3.93 -12.86
N PHE A 84 5.74 5.19 -13.26
CA PHE A 84 4.46 5.81 -13.56
C PHE A 84 4.01 5.42 -14.97
N ARG A 85 2.93 4.65 -15.07
CA ARG A 85 2.36 4.30 -16.36
C ARG A 85 1.36 5.37 -16.81
N ILE A 86 1.60 5.97 -17.98
CA ILE A 86 0.70 6.96 -18.57
C ILE A 86 0.26 6.45 -19.94
N ARG A 87 -1.00 6.03 -20.06
CA ARG A 87 -1.55 5.45 -21.30
C ARG A 87 -2.21 6.47 -22.24
N SER A 88 -2.66 7.59 -21.69
CA SER A 88 -3.40 8.59 -22.45
C SER A 88 -2.44 9.47 -23.22
N GLU A 89 -2.43 9.33 -24.55
CA GLU A 89 -1.65 10.20 -25.45
C GLU A 89 -2.01 11.68 -25.23
N ALA A 90 -3.31 11.99 -25.10
CA ALA A 90 -3.78 13.35 -24.82
C ALA A 90 -3.17 13.92 -23.51
N LEU A 91 -3.02 13.09 -22.48
CA LEU A 91 -2.39 13.50 -21.21
C LEU A 91 -0.88 13.70 -21.39
N LYS A 92 -0.20 12.84 -22.17
CA LYS A 92 1.22 13.01 -22.49
C LYS A 92 1.47 14.33 -23.24
N THR A 93 0.67 14.61 -24.28
CA THR A 93 0.75 15.87 -25.03
C THR A 93 0.47 17.07 -24.12
N GLN A 94 -0.55 17.00 -23.25
CA GLN A 94 -0.90 18.07 -22.30
C GLN A 94 0.24 18.38 -21.33
N LEU A 95 0.99 17.36 -20.90
CA LEU A 95 2.11 17.50 -19.96
C LEU A 95 3.45 17.80 -20.65
N GLY A 96 3.51 17.67 -21.98
CA GLY A 96 4.73 17.82 -22.77
C GLY A 96 5.71 16.65 -22.60
N LEU A 97 5.19 15.43 -22.47
CA LEU A 97 5.97 14.19 -22.31
C LEU A 97 6.18 13.49 -23.66
N THR A 98 7.26 12.72 -23.78
CA THR A 98 7.54 11.92 -24.98
C THR A 98 6.50 10.83 -25.18
N GLU A 99 5.79 10.82 -26.31
CA GLU A 99 4.65 9.93 -26.57
C GLU A 99 5.02 8.43 -26.67
N GLU A 100 6.25 8.13 -27.10
CA GLU A 100 6.76 6.77 -27.31
C GLU A 100 6.97 5.96 -26.02
N GLN A 101 7.05 6.62 -24.86
CA GLN A 101 7.28 5.98 -23.57
C GLN A 101 5.96 5.58 -22.91
N GLU A 102 5.91 4.36 -22.38
CA GLU A 102 4.76 3.91 -21.59
C GLU A 102 4.95 4.18 -20.08
N TYR A 103 6.20 4.11 -19.61
CA TYR A 103 6.58 4.31 -18.22
C TYR A 103 7.50 5.51 -18.08
N TYR A 104 7.21 6.35 -17.08
CA TYR A 104 7.95 7.55 -16.75
C TYR A 104 8.53 7.45 -15.34
N SER A 105 9.71 8.03 -15.16
CA SER A 105 10.31 8.21 -13.84
C SER A 105 9.78 9.46 -13.16
N TYR A 106 10.07 9.63 -11.88
CA TYR A 106 9.72 10.88 -11.19
C TYR A 106 10.45 12.09 -11.79
N LEU A 107 11.70 11.91 -12.24
CA LEU A 107 12.46 12.97 -12.90
C LEU A 107 11.84 13.42 -14.22
N ASP A 108 11.19 12.52 -14.95
CA ASP A 108 10.49 12.89 -16.20
C ASP A 108 9.24 13.74 -15.92
N LEU A 109 8.61 13.53 -14.76
CA LEU A 109 7.32 14.13 -14.43
C LEU A 109 7.41 15.41 -13.60
N ILE A 110 8.45 15.57 -12.78
CA ILE A 110 8.54 16.62 -11.74
C ILE A 110 8.25 18.03 -12.29
N ASP A 111 8.82 18.38 -13.45
CA ASP A 111 8.63 19.71 -14.03
C ASP A 111 7.21 19.91 -14.55
N ALA A 112 6.61 18.89 -15.18
CA ALA A 112 5.24 18.94 -15.67
C ALA A 112 4.24 19.04 -14.52
N ILE A 113 4.44 18.27 -13.45
CA ILE A 113 3.63 18.30 -12.24
C ILE A 113 3.74 19.67 -11.55
N ALA A 114 4.95 20.22 -11.44
CA ALA A 114 5.15 21.54 -10.84
C ALA A 114 4.45 22.66 -11.64
N ARG A 115 4.53 22.63 -12.98
CA ARG A 115 3.86 23.63 -13.85
C ARG A 115 2.34 23.56 -13.76
N THR A 116 1.78 22.36 -13.57
CA THR A 116 0.33 22.12 -13.66
C THR A 116 -0.37 21.99 -12.32
N LYS A 117 0.35 22.19 -11.21
CA LYS A 117 -0.16 22.09 -9.84
C LYS A 117 -1.40 22.96 -9.57
N GLU A 118 -1.40 24.23 -9.99
CA GLU A 118 -2.54 25.14 -9.80
C GLU A 118 -3.80 24.65 -10.53
N THR A 119 -3.62 24.08 -11.73
CA THR A 119 -4.72 23.48 -12.49
C THR A 119 -5.27 22.25 -11.77
N ALA A 120 -4.39 21.40 -11.21
CA ALA A 120 -4.79 20.24 -10.43
C ALA A 120 -5.59 20.64 -9.18
N LEU A 121 -5.16 21.67 -8.44
CA LEU A 121 -5.88 22.17 -7.27
C LEU A 121 -7.28 22.68 -7.63
N LYS A 122 -7.42 23.41 -8.74
CA LYS A 122 -8.72 23.89 -9.22
C LYS A 122 -9.65 22.74 -9.63
N LEU A 123 -9.12 21.75 -10.35
CA LEU A 123 -9.89 20.58 -10.78
C LEU A 123 -10.29 19.68 -9.61
N ALA A 124 -9.43 19.56 -8.60
CA ALA A 124 -9.72 18.77 -7.39
C ALA A 124 -10.87 19.35 -6.55
N ALA A 125 -11.19 20.64 -6.70
CA ALA A 125 -12.32 21.28 -6.03
C ALA A 125 -13.67 21.05 -6.75
N VAL A 126 -13.65 20.47 -7.96
CA VAL A 126 -14.86 20.16 -8.74
C VAL A 126 -15.33 18.76 -8.39
N GLU A 127 -16.64 18.56 -8.23
CA GLU A 127 -17.20 17.22 -7.99
C GLU A 127 -16.88 16.28 -9.16
N THR A 128 -16.44 15.05 -8.85
CA THR A 128 -15.96 14.07 -9.82
C THR A 128 -16.94 13.79 -10.97
N LYS A 129 -18.25 13.84 -10.70
CA LYS A 129 -19.30 13.61 -11.71
C LYS A 129 -19.32 14.62 -12.85
N PHE A 130 -18.71 15.79 -12.66
CA PHE A 130 -18.60 16.84 -13.68
C PHE A 130 -17.25 16.84 -14.41
N LEU A 131 -16.32 15.95 -14.01
CA LEU A 131 -15.01 15.85 -14.63
C LEU A 131 -15.05 14.93 -15.84
N SER A 132 -14.34 15.32 -16.90
CA SER A 132 -14.06 14.42 -18.02
C SER A 132 -13.07 13.33 -17.62
N GLN A 133 -13.05 12.21 -18.35
CA GLN A 133 -12.08 11.13 -18.08
C GLN A 133 -10.63 11.64 -18.13
N GLN A 134 -10.31 12.54 -19.06
CA GLN A 134 -8.98 13.14 -19.15
C GLN A 134 -8.62 13.98 -17.90
N GLN A 135 -9.58 14.71 -17.34
CA GLN A 135 -9.37 15.47 -16.10
C GLN A 135 -9.18 14.54 -14.90
N ILE A 136 -9.93 13.43 -14.85
CA ILE A 136 -9.76 12.39 -13.83
C ILE A 136 -8.36 11.79 -13.93
N ASP A 137 -7.93 11.35 -15.12
CA ASP A 137 -6.60 10.75 -15.33
C ASP A 137 -5.47 11.74 -14.96
N PHE A 138 -5.66 13.02 -15.28
CA PHE A 138 -4.74 14.09 -14.89
C PHE A 138 -4.64 14.24 -13.37
N LEU A 139 -5.77 14.25 -12.64
CA LEU A 139 -5.78 14.31 -11.18
C LEU A 139 -5.17 13.06 -10.55
N VAL A 140 -5.47 11.88 -11.08
CA VAL A 140 -4.90 10.60 -10.61
C VAL A 140 -3.38 10.59 -10.75
N LEU A 141 -2.83 11.13 -11.84
CA LEU A 141 -1.37 11.25 -11.99
C LEU A 141 -0.75 12.17 -10.92
N HIS A 142 -1.35 13.35 -10.67
CA HIS A 142 -0.89 14.27 -9.62
C HIS A 142 -0.91 13.61 -8.24
N ASP A 143 -1.99 12.91 -7.91
CA ASP A 143 -2.13 12.19 -6.64
C ASP A 143 -1.11 11.04 -6.53
N ASN A 144 -0.90 10.29 -7.60
CA ASN A 144 0.13 9.25 -7.66
C ASN A 144 1.54 9.79 -7.44
N VAL A 145 1.89 10.93 -8.05
CA VAL A 145 3.18 11.58 -7.85
C VAL A 145 3.31 12.08 -6.41
N TYR A 146 2.26 12.65 -5.84
CA TYR A 146 2.24 13.07 -4.43
C TYR A 146 2.47 11.89 -3.47
N VAL A 147 1.78 10.76 -3.68
CA VAL A 147 1.98 9.54 -2.88
C VAL A 147 3.40 8.99 -3.03
N TYR A 148 3.98 9.05 -4.22
CA TYR A 148 5.38 8.67 -4.42
C TYR A 148 6.35 9.59 -3.68
N GLU A 149 6.14 10.92 -3.71
CA GLU A 149 6.93 11.87 -2.92
C GLU A 149 6.85 11.59 -1.42
N GLN A 150 5.68 11.22 -0.91
CA GLN A 150 5.50 10.80 0.48
C GLN A 150 6.36 9.59 0.82
N MET A 151 6.48 8.60 -0.06
CA MET A 151 7.37 7.45 0.17
C MET A 151 8.86 7.85 0.10
N LEU A 152 9.27 8.63 -0.90
CA LEU A 152 10.65 9.13 -1.03
C LEU A 152 11.12 9.89 0.21
N ARG A 153 10.22 10.63 0.85
CA ARG A 153 10.53 11.48 2.01
C ARG A 153 10.24 10.81 3.36
N ALA A 154 9.69 9.60 3.37
CA ALA A 154 9.24 8.92 4.59
C ALA A 154 10.34 8.80 5.66
N LEU A 155 11.58 8.53 5.23
CA LEU A 155 12.73 8.30 6.10
C LEU A 155 13.80 9.39 6.00
N SER A 156 13.54 10.49 5.30
CA SER A 156 14.56 11.53 5.06
C SER A 156 15.13 12.14 6.35
N ALA A 157 14.40 12.05 7.47
CA ALA A 157 14.89 12.48 8.77
C ALA A 157 16.09 11.65 9.30
N ILE A 158 16.14 10.36 8.95
CA ILE A 158 17.13 9.40 9.45
C ILE A 158 18.18 9.02 8.39
N LEU A 159 17.94 9.35 7.12
CA LEU A 159 18.91 9.16 6.05
C LEU A 159 20.08 10.14 6.17
N PRO A 160 21.30 9.72 5.79
CA PRO A 160 22.47 10.60 5.74
C PRO A 160 22.25 11.79 4.81
N LEU A 161 22.53 12.99 5.32
CA LEU A 161 22.59 14.21 4.52
C LEU A 161 23.99 14.33 3.92
N ASN A 162 24.10 14.68 2.64
CA ASN A 162 25.39 14.98 2.00
C ASN A 162 25.83 16.41 2.36
N VAL A 163 26.09 16.63 3.66
CA VAL A 163 26.51 17.91 4.21
C VAL A 163 27.66 17.70 5.18
N ALA A 164 28.70 18.53 5.05
CA ALA A 164 29.71 18.62 6.08
C ALA A 164 29.14 19.43 7.24
N ALA A 165 28.83 18.76 8.35
CA ALA A 165 28.52 19.46 9.60
C ALA A 165 29.82 19.84 10.31
N PRO A 166 29.95 21.07 10.84
CA PRO A 166 31.01 21.42 11.78
C PRO A 166 31.08 20.39 12.93
N LYS A 167 32.29 20.08 13.40
CA LYS A 167 32.52 19.16 14.53
C LYS A 167 31.75 19.54 15.80
N GLU A 168 31.44 20.83 15.96
CA GLU A 168 30.57 21.36 17.02
C GLU A 168 29.17 20.71 17.05
N TYR A 169 28.65 20.27 15.90
CA TYR A 169 27.31 19.70 15.77
C TYR A 169 27.31 18.19 15.59
N SER A 170 28.34 17.61 14.96
CA SER A 170 28.43 16.17 14.73
C SER A 170 29.83 15.74 14.30
N ASP A 171 30.33 14.65 14.87
CA ASP A 171 31.55 13.97 14.43
C ASP A 171 31.32 13.02 13.23
N LYS A 172 30.05 12.75 12.90
CA LYS A 172 29.70 11.88 11.77
C LYS A 172 29.99 12.59 10.44
N LYS A 173 30.63 11.86 9.51
CA LYS A 173 30.93 12.34 8.15
C LYS A 173 29.69 12.81 7.39
N ASN A 174 28.60 12.05 7.47
CA ASN A 174 27.31 12.35 6.85
C ASN A 174 26.19 12.22 7.90
N PRO A 175 25.92 13.26 8.70
CA PRO A 175 24.89 13.21 9.73
C PRO A 175 23.48 13.19 9.11
N SER A 176 22.51 12.57 9.77
CA SER A 176 21.10 12.69 9.38
C SER A 176 20.48 13.97 9.95
N TYR A 177 19.28 14.34 9.46
CA TYR A 177 18.53 15.46 10.04
C TYR A 177 18.31 15.27 11.55
N LEU A 178 17.97 14.05 11.97
CA LEU A 178 17.78 13.70 13.38
C LEU A 178 19.08 13.83 14.21
N ASP A 179 20.25 13.54 13.63
CA ASP A 179 21.55 13.74 14.30
C ASP A 179 21.79 15.24 14.60
N LEU A 180 21.37 16.11 13.67
CA LEU A 180 21.55 17.57 13.77
C LEU A 180 20.40 18.29 14.49
N GLN A 181 19.25 17.63 14.70
CA GLN A 181 18.03 18.26 15.23
C GLN A 181 18.26 18.91 16.60
N LYS A 182 19.13 18.33 17.44
CA LYS A 182 19.51 18.88 18.75
C LYS A 182 20.14 20.27 18.67
N PHE A 183 20.76 20.60 17.53
CA PHE A 183 21.41 21.89 17.27
C PHE A 183 20.60 22.76 16.30
N ALA A 184 19.36 22.39 15.96
CA ALA A 184 18.58 23.05 14.92
C ALA A 184 18.41 24.56 15.15
N VAL A 185 18.25 25.00 16.40
CA VAL A 185 18.14 26.43 16.74
C VAL A 185 19.44 27.18 16.43
N LEU A 186 20.59 26.64 16.86
CA LEU A 186 21.90 27.25 16.59
C LEU A 186 22.21 27.27 15.10
N ILE A 187 21.92 26.16 14.40
CA ILE A 187 22.12 26.04 12.95
C ILE A 187 21.25 27.09 12.23
N GLN A 188 19.97 27.23 12.60
CA GLN A 188 19.08 28.21 12.00
C GLN A 188 19.51 29.66 12.26
N GLN A 189 20.05 29.96 13.45
CA GLN A 189 20.58 31.28 13.80
C GLN A 189 21.84 31.64 13.02
N LYS A 190 22.77 30.69 12.84
CA LYS A 190 23.98 30.91 12.03
C LYS A 190 23.66 31.01 10.53
N GLY A 191 22.56 30.40 10.08
CA GLY A 191 22.14 30.40 8.68
C GLY A 191 23.09 29.63 7.77
N GLY A 192 22.97 29.90 6.46
CA GLY A 192 23.82 29.29 5.42
C GLY A 192 23.36 27.90 4.96
N ASP A 193 24.22 27.26 4.18
CA ASP A 193 23.92 26.03 3.43
C ASP A 193 23.38 24.89 4.31
N LEU A 194 23.96 24.67 5.50
CA LEU A 194 23.48 23.62 6.42
C LEU A 194 22.07 23.90 6.92
N ALA A 195 21.76 25.16 7.26
CA ALA A 195 20.44 25.57 7.73
C ALA A 195 19.39 25.44 6.62
N ASP A 196 19.73 25.88 5.42
CA ASP A 196 18.85 25.76 4.25
C ASP A 196 18.51 24.29 3.98
N LYS A 197 19.53 23.42 3.96
CA LYS A 197 19.36 21.99 3.73
C LYS A 197 18.54 21.29 4.81
N MET A 198 18.76 21.63 6.08
CA MET A 198 17.90 21.14 7.16
C MET A 198 16.46 21.64 7.02
N GLY A 199 16.28 22.89 6.60
CA GLY A 199 14.98 23.47 6.29
C GLY A 199 14.25 22.72 5.17
N LEU A 200 14.96 22.38 4.09
CA LEU A 200 14.45 21.59 2.96
C LEU A 200 14.00 20.20 3.41
N VAL A 201 14.82 19.51 4.18
CA VAL A 201 14.51 18.16 4.69
C VAL A 201 13.28 18.21 5.61
N ARG A 202 13.22 19.20 6.51
CA ARG A 202 12.06 19.42 7.38
C ARG A 202 10.80 19.71 6.57
N MET A 203 10.84 20.64 5.62
CA MET A 203 9.68 20.97 4.78
C MET A 203 9.20 19.77 3.95
N GLY A 204 10.12 18.95 3.46
CA GLY A 204 9.77 17.71 2.76
C GLY A 204 9.14 16.65 3.66
N GLY A 205 9.45 16.68 4.95
CA GLY A 205 8.88 15.81 5.97
C GLY A 205 7.56 16.29 6.57
N VAL A 206 7.31 17.60 6.61
CA VAL A 206 6.05 18.17 7.08
C VAL A 206 4.91 17.69 6.18
N GLY A 207 3.83 17.18 6.80
CA GLY A 207 2.72 16.55 6.09
C GLY A 207 3.05 15.17 5.51
N ASN A 208 4.17 14.55 5.89
CA ASN A 208 4.44 13.16 5.58
C ASN A 208 3.65 12.25 6.50
N GLU A 209 2.53 11.73 6.04
CA GLU A 209 1.60 10.93 6.87
C GLU A 209 1.38 9.51 6.37
N LEU A 210 1.88 9.19 5.17
CA LEU A 210 1.63 7.90 4.53
C LEU A 210 2.33 6.73 5.24
N PHE A 211 3.59 6.91 5.62
CA PHE A 211 4.45 5.81 6.06
C PHE A 211 4.34 5.55 7.58
N ARG A 212 3.16 5.14 8.03
CA ARG A 212 2.83 4.99 9.46
C ARG A 212 3.36 3.69 10.06
N ILE A 213 4.61 3.72 10.51
CA ILE A 213 5.35 2.57 11.05
C ILE A 213 5.61 2.64 12.56
N ILE A 214 5.21 3.73 13.23
CA ILE A 214 5.43 3.89 14.68
C ILE A 214 4.13 3.56 15.42
N PRO A 215 4.10 2.52 16.27
CA PRO A 215 2.92 2.12 17.04
C PRO A 215 2.42 3.17 18.04
N PRO A 216 1.11 3.18 18.35
CA PRO A 216 0.49 4.11 19.29
C PRO A 216 1.02 3.98 20.72
N GLN A 217 1.32 2.75 21.17
CA GLN A 217 1.75 2.49 22.55
C GLN A 217 3.09 3.13 22.93
N TRP A 218 3.85 3.61 21.94
CA TRP A 218 5.13 4.30 22.17
C TRP A 218 4.97 5.83 22.23
N GLN A 219 3.74 6.33 22.13
CA GLN A 219 3.44 7.75 22.04
C GLN A 219 2.44 8.18 23.11
N SER A 220 2.49 9.46 23.46
CA SER A 220 1.65 10.05 24.50
C SER A 220 0.15 10.03 24.16
N ASP A 221 -0.24 9.93 22.89
CA ASP A 221 -1.65 9.90 22.48
C ASP A 221 -2.29 8.51 22.52
N GLY A 222 -1.49 7.43 22.44
CA GLY A 222 -1.93 6.04 22.53
C GLY A 222 -2.99 5.58 21.51
N LYS A 223 -3.28 6.36 20.46
CA LYS A 223 -4.51 6.19 19.65
C LYS A 223 -4.29 5.60 18.26
N THR A 224 -3.26 6.02 17.55
CA THR A 224 -2.99 5.60 16.17
C THR A 224 -1.52 5.39 15.90
N TRP A 225 -1.20 4.67 14.82
CA TRP A 225 0.15 4.66 14.30
C TRP A 225 0.46 5.96 13.59
N HIS A 226 1.72 6.37 13.66
CA HIS A 226 2.19 7.61 13.06
C HIS A 226 3.41 7.35 12.16
N SER A 227 3.65 8.30 11.25
CA SER A 227 4.87 8.31 10.45
C SER A 227 6.08 8.80 11.27
N PRO A 228 7.31 8.49 10.85
CA PRO A 228 8.52 9.03 11.47
C PRO A 228 8.50 10.55 11.61
N TRP A 229 8.07 11.25 10.56
CA TRP A 229 8.04 12.71 10.54
C TRP A 229 7.01 13.31 11.50
N VAL A 230 5.84 12.70 11.66
CA VAL A 230 4.84 13.16 12.66
C VAL A 230 5.43 13.07 14.07
N VAL A 231 6.06 11.95 14.41
CA VAL A 231 6.67 11.76 15.74
C VAL A 231 7.82 12.74 15.99
N ILE A 232 8.66 12.99 14.97
CA ILE A 232 9.81 13.90 15.05
C ILE A 232 9.36 15.37 15.15
N ASN A 233 8.35 15.78 14.37
CA ASN A 233 7.90 17.17 14.32
C ASN A 233 7.03 17.54 15.53
N GLU A 234 6.19 16.62 16.00
CA GLU A 234 5.30 16.87 17.14
C GLU A 234 5.97 16.58 18.49
N GLY A 235 7.23 16.12 18.48
CA GLY A 235 7.96 15.80 19.71
C GLY A 235 7.33 14.65 20.51
N LYS A 236 6.55 13.78 19.86
CA LYS A 236 5.83 12.65 20.47
C LYS A 236 6.68 11.38 20.65
N GLY A 237 7.98 11.46 20.36
CA GLY A 237 8.90 10.32 20.43
C GLY A 237 9.28 9.93 21.85
N GLY A 238 9.31 8.64 22.13
CA GLY A 238 9.86 8.03 23.34
C GLY A 238 11.09 7.13 23.06
N PRO A 239 11.68 6.51 24.11
CA PRO A 239 12.86 5.65 23.97
C PRO A 239 12.66 4.48 23.00
N LEU A 240 11.48 3.85 23.00
CA LEU A 240 11.16 2.74 22.09
C LEU A 240 11.05 3.19 20.63
N SER A 241 10.37 4.31 20.35
CA SER A 241 10.33 4.85 18.98
C SER A 241 11.71 5.28 18.48
N ALA A 242 12.57 5.81 19.36
CA ALA A 242 13.94 6.17 19.00
C ALA A 242 14.77 4.92 18.69
N ALA A 243 14.70 3.87 19.52
CA ALA A 243 15.37 2.60 19.27
C ALA A 243 14.90 1.93 17.97
N TYR A 244 13.60 2.01 17.67
CA TYR A 244 13.02 1.49 16.45
C TYR A 244 13.48 2.27 15.21
N LEU A 245 13.45 3.61 15.25
CA LEU A 245 13.97 4.45 14.16
C LEU A 245 15.47 4.25 13.93
N GLU A 246 16.25 3.93 14.96
CA GLU A 246 17.66 3.57 14.81
C GLU A 246 17.84 2.25 14.05
N GLN A 247 16.94 1.26 14.25
CA GLN A 247 16.95 0.06 13.41
C GLN A 247 16.59 0.37 11.96
N TRP A 248 15.63 1.27 11.71
CA TRP A 248 15.32 1.76 10.36
C TRP A 248 16.48 2.49 9.70
N LYS A 249 17.24 3.28 10.46
CA LYS A 249 18.46 3.93 10.00
C LYS A 249 19.52 2.90 9.63
N THR A 250 19.72 1.89 10.49
CA THR A 250 20.66 0.80 10.25
C THR A 250 20.27 -0.02 9.02
N MET A 251 18.98 -0.32 8.83
CA MET A 251 18.47 -0.97 7.61
C MET A 251 18.78 -0.13 6.37
N ALA A 252 18.53 1.18 6.40
CA ALA A 252 18.79 2.07 5.27
C ALA A 252 20.28 2.13 4.90
N LEU A 253 21.16 2.26 5.88
CA LEU A 253 22.61 2.26 5.67
C LEU A 253 23.09 0.92 5.13
N SER A 254 22.67 -0.19 5.74
CA SER A 254 23.04 -1.54 5.33
C SER A 254 22.55 -1.86 3.91
N TYR A 255 21.37 -1.34 3.53
CA TYR A 255 20.83 -1.46 2.17
C TYR A 255 21.73 -0.77 1.15
N ARG A 256 22.18 0.47 1.45
CA ARG A 256 23.04 1.26 0.56
C ARG A 256 24.46 0.71 0.45
N ASP A 257 24.97 0.13 1.54
CA ASP A 257 26.29 -0.51 1.60
C ASP A 257 26.28 -1.96 1.10
N ASN A 258 25.11 -2.48 0.70
CA ASN A 258 24.90 -3.87 0.30
C ASN A 258 25.34 -4.90 1.36
N ASN A 259 25.17 -4.57 2.65
CA ASN A 259 25.51 -5.42 3.78
C ASN A 259 24.28 -6.23 4.23
N ALA A 260 24.15 -7.45 3.71
CA ALA A 260 23.01 -8.32 3.99
C ALA A 260 22.89 -8.72 5.47
N GLU A 261 24.00 -9.03 6.12
CA GLU A 261 24.01 -9.47 7.51
C GLU A 261 23.50 -8.38 8.46
N ALA A 262 24.02 -7.16 8.32
CA ALA A 262 23.58 -6.02 9.10
C ALA A 262 22.12 -5.65 8.82
N PHE A 263 21.67 -5.77 7.56
CA PHE A 263 20.27 -5.54 7.19
C PHE A 263 19.31 -6.53 7.85
N ILE A 264 19.62 -7.83 7.81
CA ILE A 264 18.82 -8.89 8.45
C ILE A 264 18.77 -8.66 9.96
N GLU A 265 19.91 -8.37 10.58
CA GLU A 265 19.99 -8.18 12.02
C GLU A 265 19.19 -6.96 12.49
N ALA A 266 19.30 -5.83 11.78
CA ALA A 266 18.50 -4.64 12.06
C ALA A 266 16.99 -4.90 11.88
N THR A 267 16.61 -5.66 10.85
CA THR A 267 15.22 -6.07 10.61
C THR A 267 14.70 -6.93 11.76
N ARG A 268 15.50 -7.89 12.25
CA ARG A 268 15.14 -8.77 13.38
C ARG A 268 14.98 -7.99 14.68
N LYS A 269 15.87 -7.03 14.95
CA LYS A 269 15.76 -6.12 16.10
C LYS A 269 14.50 -5.25 16.01
N ALA A 270 14.17 -4.73 14.82
CA ALA A 270 12.94 -3.98 14.59
C ALA A 270 11.69 -4.82 14.89
N HIS A 271 11.65 -6.09 14.46
CA HIS A 271 10.58 -7.03 14.82
C HIS A 271 10.48 -7.28 16.33
N THR A 272 11.62 -7.45 16.99
CA THR A 272 11.68 -7.72 18.43
C THR A 272 11.13 -6.55 19.25
N LEU A 273 11.41 -5.31 18.82
CA LEU A 273 10.89 -4.11 19.47
C LEU A 273 9.37 -3.98 19.36
N LEU A 274 8.78 -4.46 18.26
CA LEU A 274 7.39 -4.20 17.93
C LEU A 274 6.39 -4.89 18.87
N ASP A 275 6.76 -5.98 19.56
CA ASP A 275 5.90 -6.79 20.46
C ASP A 275 4.43 -6.85 20.01
N GLN A 276 4.22 -7.19 18.73
CA GLN A 276 2.88 -7.27 18.15
C GLN A 276 2.43 -8.70 17.99
N ASN A 277 1.11 -8.86 17.86
CA ASN A 277 0.43 -10.11 17.63
C ASN A 277 0.86 -10.71 16.27
N ILE A 278 2.04 -11.35 16.23
CA ILE A 278 2.69 -11.97 15.07
C ILE A 278 1.72 -12.84 14.27
N VAL A 279 0.71 -13.41 14.94
CA VAL A 279 -0.34 -14.24 14.36
C VAL A 279 -1.16 -13.50 13.29
N LYS A 280 -1.62 -12.26 13.56
CA LYS A 280 -2.43 -11.49 12.59
C LYS A 280 -1.61 -11.12 11.36
N LEU A 281 -0.36 -10.74 11.58
CA LEU A 281 0.54 -10.35 10.50
C LEU A 281 0.91 -11.56 9.61
N LYS A 282 1.12 -12.74 10.21
CA LYS A 282 1.24 -14.00 9.47
C LYS A 282 -0.04 -14.34 8.69
N ALA A 283 -1.21 -14.11 9.29
CA ALA A 283 -2.50 -14.35 8.62
C ALA A 283 -2.72 -13.43 7.40
N GLU A 284 -2.40 -12.13 7.49
CA GLU A 284 -2.49 -11.21 6.33
C GLU A 284 -1.48 -11.60 5.23
N ARG A 285 -0.27 -12.06 5.58
CA ARG A 285 0.68 -12.60 4.60
C ARG A 285 0.11 -13.84 3.91
N LEU A 286 -0.44 -14.78 4.67
CA LEU A 286 -1.05 -16.00 4.12
C LEU A 286 -2.24 -15.67 3.22
N TYR A 287 -3.10 -14.74 3.65
CA TYR A 287 -4.22 -14.23 2.84
C TYR A 287 -3.75 -13.64 1.52
N SER A 288 -2.69 -12.82 1.55
CA SER A 288 -2.13 -12.20 0.34
C SER A 288 -1.43 -13.21 -0.58
N GLN A 289 -0.80 -14.25 -0.05
CA GLN A 289 -0.10 -15.28 -0.85
C GLN A 289 -1.06 -16.28 -1.47
N ILE A 290 -2.07 -16.74 -0.72
CA ILE A 290 -3.08 -17.67 -1.22
C ILE A 290 -4.02 -16.96 -2.19
N ASN A 291 -4.40 -15.72 -1.89
CA ASN A 291 -5.46 -14.99 -2.60
C ASN A 291 -6.75 -15.85 -2.73
N PRO A 292 -7.46 -16.14 -1.64
CA PRO A 292 -8.54 -17.13 -1.63
C PRO A 292 -9.67 -16.83 -2.61
N PHE A 293 -10.02 -15.56 -2.81
CA PHE A 293 -11.08 -15.16 -3.75
C PHE A 293 -10.70 -15.41 -5.21
N PHE A 294 -9.40 -15.43 -5.55
CA PHE A 294 -8.95 -15.85 -6.87
C PHE A 294 -9.26 -17.33 -7.11
N TRP A 295 -8.91 -18.21 -6.17
CA TRP A 295 -9.21 -19.64 -6.25
C TRP A 295 -10.70 -19.95 -6.18
N ALA A 296 -11.47 -19.18 -5.40
CA ALA A 296 -12.92 -19.28 -5.35
C ALA A 296 -13.54 -19.05 -6.74
N LYS A 297 -13.12 -17.97 -7.44
CA LYS A 297 -13.58 -17.68 -8.81
C LYS A 297 -13.24 -18.80 -9.78
N ILE A 298 -12.01 -19.34 -9.75
CA ILE A 298 -11.63 -20.48 -10.59
C ILE A 298 -12.56 -21.67 -10.32
N GLY A 299 -12.80 -22.01 -9.05
CA GLY A 299 -13.70 -23.08 -8.67
C GLY A 299 -15.11 -22.91 -9.24
N TYR A 300 -15.66 -21.70 -9.19
CA TYR A 300 -16.99 -21.40 -9.73
C TYR A 300 -17.05 -21.44 -11.26
N VAL A 301 -16.04 -20.93 -11.97
CA VAL A 301 -15.95 -21.05 -13.44
C VAL A 301 -15.89 -22.53 -13.85
N LEU A 302 -15.04 -23.32 -13.21
CA LEU A 302 -14.94 -24.76 -13.50
C LEU A 302 -16.25 -25.49 -13.17
N THR A 303 -16.93 -25.12 -12.08
CA THR A 303 -18.26 -25.66 -11.76
C THR A 303 -19.24 -25.36 -12.89
N PHE A 304 -19.32 -24.11 -13.34
CA PHE A 304 -20.21 -23.70 -14.42
C PHE A 304 -19.96 -24.52 -15.69
N ILE A 305 -18.70 -24.67 -16.08
CA ILE A 305 -18.29 -25.48 -17.25
C ILE A 305 -18.73 -26.94 -17.07
N PHE A 306 -18.35 -27.61 -15.98
CA PHE A 306 -18.72 -29.01 -15.81
C PHE A 306 -20.24 -29.22 -15.69
N SER A 307 -20.94 -28.30 -15.03
CA SER A 307 -22.39 -28.38 -14.83
C SER A 307 -23.16 -28.17 -16.13
N ILE A 308 -22.73 -27.26 -17.01
CA ILE A 308 -23.42 -27.03 -18.30
C ILE A 308 -23.18 -28.20 -19.27
N PHE A 309 -21.96 -28.75 -19.33
CA PHE A 309 -21.69 -29.94 -20.14
C PHE A 309 -22.40 -31.18 -19.59
N TRP A 310 -22.52 -31.32 -18.27
CA TRP A 310 -23.33 -32.37 -17.66
C TRP A 310 -24.81 -32.24 -18.04
N LEU A 311 -25.40 -31.04 -17.92
CA LEU A 311 -26.79 -30.78 -18.28
C LEU A 311 -27.05 -31.01 -19.79
N ALA A 312 -26.10 -30.65 -20.66
CA ALA A 312 -26.24 -30.81 -22.10
C ALA A 312 -26.05 -32.25 -22.59
N SER A 313 -25.13 -33.01 -21.99
CA SER A 313 -24.75 -34.34 -22.46
C SER A 313 -25.39 -35.50 -21.70
N GLY A 314 -25.91 -35.26 -20.48
CA GLY A 314 -26.43 -36.31 -19.61
C GLY A 314 -25.36 -37.26 -19.04
N HIS A 315 -24.08 -37.07 -19.38
CA HIS A 315 -23.00 -37.94 -18.90
C HIS A 315 -22.71 -37.73 -17.42
N HIS A 316 -23.17 -38.66 -16.57
CA HIS A 316 -22.98 -38.61 -15.11
C HIS A 316 -21.52 -38.49 -14.63
N SER A 317 -20.52 -38.78 -15.48
CA SER A 317 -19.10 -38.60 -15.16
C SER A 317 -18.72 -37.14 -14.86
N LEU A 318 -19.46 -36.17 -15.41
CA LEU A 318 -19.18 -34.74 -15.26
C LEU A 318 -19.77 -34.12 -13.98
N TRP A 319 -20.72 -34.80 -13.33
CA TRP A 319 -21.33 -34.33 -12.09
C TRP A 319 -20.33 -34.33 -10.90
N ARG A 320 -19.48 -35.37 -10.81
CA ARG A 320 -18.48 -35.46 -9.74
C ARG A 320 -17.44 -34.32 -9.82
N PRO A 321 -16.80 -34.03 -10.97
CA PRO A 321 -15.97 -32.85 -11.14
C PRO A 321 -16.68 -31.54 -10.79
N ALA A 322 -17.92 -31.33 -11.25
CA ALA A 322 -18.70 -30.14 -10.93
C ALA A 322 -18.89 -29.96 -9.41
N MET A 323 -19.22 -31.03 -8.70
CA MET A 323 -19.39 -30.98 -7.24
C MET A 323 -18.07 -30.70 -6.51
N VAL A 324 -16.97 -31.32 -6.94
CA VAL A 324 -15.64 -31.12 -6.33
C VAL A 324 -15.16 -29.69 -6.52
N THR A 325 -15.26 -29.13 -7.72
CA THR A 325 -14.84 -27.75 -7.99
C THR A 325 -15.75 -26.75 -7.29
N TYR A 326 -17.05 -27.05 -7.14
CA TYR A 326 -17.98 -26.20 -6.39
C TYR A 326 -17.66 -26.17 -4.89
N LEU A 327 -17.42 -27.34 -4.29
CA LEU A 327 -17.02 -27.45 -2.89
C LEU A 327 -15.66 -26.79 -2.65
N GLY A 328 -14.71 -26.95 -3.57
CA GLY A 328 -13.42 -26.27 -3.54
C GLY A 328 -13.58 -24.74 -3.60
N GLY A 329 -14.36 -24.24 -4.56
CA GLY A 329 -14.65 -22.80 -4.68
C GLY A 329 -15.31 -22.22 -3.43
N LYS A 330 -16.33 -22.91 -2.90
CA LYS A 330 -17.01 -22.56 -1.64
C LYS A 330 -16.04 -22.57 -0.45
N ALA A 331 -15.17 -23.56 -0.34
CA ALA A 331 -14.19 -23.65 0.75
C ALA A 331 -13.20 -22.48 0.72
N PHE A 332 -12.64 -22.15 -0.45
CA PHE A 332 -11.78 -20.97 -0.61
C PHE A 332 -12.52 -19.66 -0.33
N HIS A 333 -13.80 -19.57 -0.67
CA HIS A 333 -14.62 -18.40 -0.37
C HIS A 333 -14.82 -18.23 1.14
N ILE A 334 -15.19 -19.30 1.86
CA ILE A 334 -15.30 -19.30 3.33
C ILE A 334 -13.96 -18.94 3.97
N LEU A 335 -12.87 -19.54 3.49
CA LEU A 335 -11.51 -19.24 3.97
C LEU A 335 -11.16 -17.76 3.78
N GLY A 336 -11.47 -17.19 2.61
CA GLY A 336 -11.25 -15.77 2.31
C GLY A 336 -11.98 -14.84 3.27
N LEU A 337 -13.28 -15.07 3.46
CA LEU A 337 -14.09 -14.28 4.39
C LEU A 337 -13.66 -14.48 5.86
N GLY A 338 -13.39 -15.72 6.28
CA GLY A 338 -12.94 -16.03 7.63
C GLY A 338 -11.60 -15.39 7.97
N MET A 339 -10.62 -15.45 7.05
CA MET A 339 -9.34 -14.74 7.23
C MET A 339 -9.55 -13.23 7.30
N ARG A 340 -10.42 -12.65 6.45
CA ARG A 340 -10.73 -11.22 6.52
C ARG A 340 -11.34 -10.83 7.87
N ILE A 341 -12.30 -11.58 8.39
CA ILE A 341 -12.90 -11.32 9.72
C ILE A 341 -11.82 -11.37 10.81
N PHE A 342 -10.95 -12.38 10.77
CA PHE A 342 -9.86 -12.54 11.74
C PHE A 342 -8.85 -11.38 11.69
N ILE A 343 -8.50 -10.92 10.48
CA ILE A 343 -7.52 -9.85 10.26
C ILE A 343 -8.12 -8.48 10.62
N LEU A 344 -9.36 -8.21 10.20
CA LEU A 344 -10.01 -6.91 10.31
C LEU A 344 -10.74 -6.71 11.64
N GLU A 345 -10.94 -7.78 12.42
CA GLU A 345 -11.68 -7.78 13.69
C GLU A 345 -13.08 -7.14 13.59
N ARG A 346 -13.70 -7.26 12.42
CA ARG A 346 -15.02 -6.72 12.14
C ARG A 346 -15.80 -7.67 11.21
N PRO A 347 -17.15 -7.62 11.26
CA PRO A 347 -18.01 -8.32 10.33
C PRO A 347 -17.75 -7.93 8.86
N PRO A 348 -17.98 -8.85 7.89
CA PRO A 348 -17.64 -8.64 6.48
C PRO A 348 -18.72 -7.85 5.71
N VAL A 349 -19.21 -6.74 6.27
CA VAL A 349 -20.26 -5.90 5.64
C VAL A 349 -20.03 -4.40 5.88
N ALA A 350 -18.80 -4.00 6.25
CA ALA A 350 -18.49 -2.60 6.56
C ALA A 350 -18.43 -1.72 5.30
N SER A 351 -18.24 -2.32 4.13
CA SER A 351 -18.20 -1.63 2.84
C SER A 351 -18.99 -2.38 1.79
N LEU A 352 -19.34 -1.71 0.68
CA LEU A 352 -20.02 -2.36 -0.44
C LEU A 352 -19.21 -3.54 -1.00
N TYR A 353 -17.88 -3.39 -1.04
CA TYR A 353 -16.97 -4.47 -1.40
C TYR A 353 -17.16 -5.69 -0.49
N GLU A 354 -17.10 -5.49 0.83
CA GLU A 354 -17.23 -6.59 1.79
C GLU A 354 -18.63 -7.22 1.74
N SER A 355 -19.67 -6.42 1.61
CA SER A 355 -21.05 -6.90 1.46
C SER A 355 -21.25 -7.75 0.21
N LEU A 356 -20.65 -7.39 -0.94
CA LEU A 356 -20.71 -8.22 -2.16
C LEU A 356 -20.03 -9.58 -1.98
N LEU A 357 -18.89 -9.63 -1.27
CA LEU A 357 -18.24 -10.90 -0.94
C LEU A 357 -19.14 -11.75 -0.04
N PHE A 358 -19.74 -11.15 0.99
CA PHE A 358 -20.61 -11.85 1.92
C PHE A 358 -21.88 -12.39 1.25
N VAL A 359 -22.61 -11.55 0.51
CA VAL A 359 -23.83 -11.95 -0.22
C VAL A 359 -23.53 -13.04 -1.25
N SER A 360 -22.39 -12.94 -1.94
CA SER A 360 -21.94 -13.98 -2.86
C SER A 360 -21.80 -15.35 -2.16
N LEU A 361 -21.22 -15.39 -0.96
CA LEU A 361 -21.12 -16.63 -0.19
C LEU A 361 -22.50 -17.18 0.20
N ILE A 362 -23.43 -16.31 0.61
CA ILE A 362 -24.81 -16.72 0.96
C ILE A 362 -25.51 -17.36 -0.24
N CYS A 363 -25.44 -16.76 -1.44
CA CYS A 363 -25.99 -17.35 -2.66
C CYS A 363 -25.43 -18.75 -2.92
N VAL A 364 -24.11 -18.94 -2.77
CA VAL A 364 -23.43 -20.23 -2.94
C VAL A 364 -23.87 -21.24 -1.88
N VAL A 365 -24.00 -20.84 -0.61
CA VAL A 365 -24.43 -21.74 0.46
C VAL A 365 -25.89 -22.17 0.27
N ILE A 366 -26.79 -21.25 -0.07
CA ILE A 366 -28.21 -21.56 -0.33
C ILE A 366 -28.33 -22.48 -1.54
N ALA A 367 -27.63 -22.18 -2.64
CA ALA A 367 -27.59 -23.03 -3.82
C ALA A 367 -27.13 -24.45 -3.51
N PHE A 368 -26.10 -24.61 -2.65
CA PHE A 368 -25.66 -25.91 -2.16
C PHE A 368 -26.76 -26.63 -1.37
N MET A 369 -27.46 -25.93 -0.47
CA MET A 369 -28.55 -26.51 0.33
C MET A 369 -29.72 -26.97 -0.53
N ILE A 370 -30.06 -26.20 -1.57
CA ILE A 370 -31.10 -26.57 -2.55
C ILE A 370 -30.64 -27.80 -3.34
N GLU A 371 -29.40 -27.80 -3.84
CA GLU A 371 -28.84 -28.94 -4.59
C GLU A 371 -28.81 -30.21 -3.75
N TRP A 372 -28.44 -30.11 -2.47
CA TRP A 372 -28.42 -31.26 -1.56
C TRP A 372 -29.78 -31.95 -1.46
N LYS A 373 -30.86 -31.16 -1.48
CA LYS A 373 -32.25 -31.67 -1.43
C LYS A 373 -32.75 -32.15 -2.78
N GLN A 374 -32.47 -31.42 -3.86
CA GLN A 374 -33.07 -31.69 -5.18
C GLN A 374 -32.24 -32.63 -6.06
N ARG A 375 -30.91 -32.63 -5.93
CA ARG A 375 -29.96 -33.44 -6.72
C ARG A 375 -30.14 -33.33 -8.24
N LYS A 376 -30.54 -32.16 -8.74
CA LYS A 376 -30.83 -31.89 -10.16
C LYS A 376 -29.70 -31.15 -10.88
N GLY A 377 -28.63 -30.78 -10.19
CA GLY A 377 -27.47 -30.00 -10.67
C GLY A 377 -27.75 -28.54 -11.02
N VAL A 378 -29.00 -28.15 -11.27
CA VAL A 378 -29.38 -26.77 -11.63
C VAL A 378 -29.00 -25.76 -10.55
N ALA A 379 -29.11 -26.12 -9.27
CA ALA A 379 -28.87 -25.18 -8.18
C ALA A 379 -27.37 -24.84 -8.06
N ILE A 380 -26.46 -25.82 -8.20
CA ILE A 380 -25.01 -25.53 -8.20
C ILE A 380 -24.57 -24.72 -9.43
N THR A 381 -25.23 -24.90 -10.59
CA THR A 381 -25.00 -24.06 -11.78
C THR A 381 -25.33 -22.61 -11.45
N LEU A 382 -26.54 -22.32 -10.97
CA LEU A 382 -26.97 -20.96 -10.60
C LEU A 382 -26.13 -20.36 -9.47
N GLY A 383 -25.78 -21.18 -8.46
CA GLY A 383 -24.89 -20.79 -7.38
C GLY A 383 -23.48 -20.42 -7.85
N SER A 384 -22.94 -21.14 -8.83
CA SER A 384 -21.62 -20.84 -9.40
C SER A 384 -21.62 -19.55 -10.23
N ILE A 385 -22.69 -19.28 -10.99
CA ILE A 385 -22.84 -18.04 -11.76
C ILE A 385 -22.96 -16.85 -10.81
N SER A 386 -23.90 -16.90 -9.87
CA SER A 386 -24.11 -15.82 -8.89
C SER A 386 -22.85 -15.60 -8.04
N GLY A 387 -22.22 -16.68 -7.57
CA GLY A 387 -20.96 -16.64 -6.84
C GLY A 387 -19.85 -15.93 -7.62
N PHE A 388 -19.64 -16.32 -8.88
CA PHE A 388 -18.64 -15.71 -9.75
C PHE A 388 -18.95 -14.24 -10.06
N VAL A 389 -20.17 -13.92 -10.51
CA VAL A 389 -20.55 -12.57 -10.94
C VAL A 389 -20.43 -11.57 -9.79
N LEU A 390 -20.88 -11.93 -8.59
CA LEU A 390 -20.76 -11.04 -7.42
C LEU A 390 -19.31 -10.88 -6.95
N LEU A 391 -18.49 -11.96 -6.99
CA LEU A 391 -17.05 -11.85 -6.72
C LEU A 391 -16.34 -11.00 -7.78
N TRP A 392 -16.74 -11.10 -9.04
CA TRP A 392 -16.20 -10.28 -10.12
C TRP A 392 -16.59 -8.81 -9.94
N LEU A 393 -17.87 -8.55 -9.69
CA LEU A 393 -18.40 -7.20 -9.46
C LEU A 393 -17.74 -6.54 -8.24
N SER A 394 -17.42 -7.30 -7.19
CA SER A 394 -16.71 -6.76 -6.03
C SER A 394 -15.39 -6.06 -6.42
N LEU A 395 -14.71 -6.51 -7.50
CA LEU A 395 -13.45 -5.90 -7.94
C LEU A 395 -13.62 -4.46 -8.42
N THR A 396 -14.76 -4.08 -8.97
CA THR A 396 -14.99 -2.69 -9.41
C THR A 396 -15.00 -1.74 -8.22
N PHE A 397 -15.40 -2.23 -7.05
CA PHE A 397 -15.41 -1.48 -5.80
C PHE A 397 -14.11 -1.61 -4.99
N THR A 398 -13.08 -2.27 -5.55
CA THR A 398 -11.70 -2.22 -5.00
C THR A 398 -10.87 -1.09 -5.59
N GLN A 399 -11.31 -0.51 -6.72
CA GLN A 399 -10.57 0.53 -7.45
C GLN A 399 -10.90 1.95 -6.98
N ASP A 400 -12.11 2.15 -6.46
CA ASP A 400 -12.41 3.28 -5.61
C ASP A 400 -11.79 2.96 -4.25
N GLY A 401 -10.63 3.56 -3.95
CA GLY A 401 -10.15 3.64 -2.57
C GLY A 401 -11.29 4.09 -1.65
N GLU A 402 -11.15 3.85 -0.37
CA GLU A 402 -12.08 4.26 0.70
C GLU A 402 -12.15 5.81 0.85
N THR A 403 -12.33 6.52 -0.27
CA THR A 403 -12.48 7.96 -0.51
C THR A 403 -13.87 8.26 -1.04
N LYS A 404 -14.89 7.62 -0.47
CA LYS A 404 -16.23 8.23 -0.42
C LYS A 404 -16.53 8.41 1.04
N ASP A 405 -16.79 9.66 1.38
CA ASP A 405 -17.11 10.18 2.70
C ASP A 405 -17.44 9.09 3.71
N VAL A 406 -16.70 9.10 4.82
CA VAL A 406 -17.17 8.47 6.05
C VAL A 406 -18.44 9.23 6.43
N LEU A 407 -19.57 8.89 5.81
CA LEU A 407 -20.87 9.12 6.36
C LEU A 407 -20.80 8.44 7.72
N VAL A 408 -20.64 9.27 8.76
CA VAL A 408 -20.82 8.89 10.14
C VAL A 408 -22.30 8.53 10.28
N ALA A 409 -22.65 7.36 9.76
CA ALA A 409 -23.91 6.73 10.07
C ALA A 409 -23.80 6.24 11.50
N VAL A 410 -24.83 6.57 12.27
CA VAL A 410 -25.06 6.24 13.69
C VAL A 410 -24.97 4.71 13.99
N LEU A 411 -24.71 3.87 12.98
CA LEU A 411 -24.53 2.42 13.05
C LEU A 411 -23.08 1.89 13.00
N ASN A 412 -22.03 2.72 13.09
CA ASN A 412 -20.62 2.25 13.05
C ASN A 412 -20.14 1.51 14.33
N THR A 413 -20.98 0.69 14.95
CA THR A 413 -20.56 -0.24 16.00
C THR A 413 -20.55 -1.65 15.42
N ASN A 414 -19.53 -2.44 15.77
CA ASN A 414 -19.45 -3.84 15.37
C ASN A 414 -20.71 -4.65 15.76
N PHE A 415 -21.45 -4.20 16.78
CA PHE A 415 -22.72 -4.77 17.21
C PHE A 415 -23.83 -4.63 16.15
N TRP A 416 -24.11 -3.40 15.70
CA TRP A 416 -25.15 -3.15 14.68
C TRP A 416 -24.76 -3.71 13.32
N LEU A 417 -23.49 -3.56 12.94
CA LEU A 417 -22.95 -4.14 11.72
C LEU A 417 -23.07 -5.68 11.72
N GLY A 418 -22.73 -6.31 12.84
CA GLY A 418 -22.74 -7.77 13.00
C GLY A 418 -24.11 -8.39 13.20
N THR A 419 -25.17 -7.60 13.42
CA THR A 419 -26.50 -8.14 13.70
C THR A 419 -27.55 -7.63 12.72
N HIS A 420 -27.66 -6.32 12.52
CA HIS A 420 -28.70 -5.73 11.67
C HIS A 420 -28.37 -5.88 10.17
N VAL A 421 -27.18 -5.44 9.76
CA VAL A 421 -26.79 -5.46 8.34
C VAL A 421 -26.62 -6.88 7.82
N LEU A 422 -26.08 -7.80 8.63
CA LEU A 422 -25.98 -9.21 8.26
C LEU A 422 -27.36 -9.84 8.04
N MET A 423 -28.33 -9.61 8.94
CA MET A 423 -29.66 -10.20 8.79
C MET A 423 -30.41 -9.64 7.58
N ILE A 424 -30.31 -8.33 7.31
CA ILE A 424 -30.92 -7.71 6.11
C ILE A 424 -30.25 -8.20 4.83
N SER A 425 -28.94 -8.45 4.84
CA SER A 425 -28.23 -8.93 3.65
C SER A 425 -28.48 -10.41 3.35
N ILE A 426 -28.88 -11.19 4.35
CA ILE A 426 -29.23 -12.61 4.21
C ILE A 426 -30.67 -12.78 3.71
N GLY A 427 -31.60 -11.98 4.22
CA GLY A 427 -33.02 -11.99 3.83
C GLY A 427 -33.25 -11.34 2.48
#